data_AF-A0A4V3WDY9-F1
#
_entry.id   AF-A0A4V3WDY9-F1
#
_cell.length_a   1.000
_cell.length_b   1.000
_cell.length_c   1.000
_cell.angle_alpha   90.00
_cell.angle_beta   90.00
_cell.angle_gamma   90.00
#
_symmetry.space_group_name_H-M   'P 1'
#
loop_
_entity.id
_entity.type
_entity.pdbx_description
1 polymer ?
#
loop_
_entity_poly.entity_id
_entity_poly.type
_entity_poly.pdbx_seq_one_letter_code
_entity_poly.pdbx_strand_id
1 'polypeptide(L)' 'MTRLYSGNYHLVGKVLEGELSTSSNWNETNTTQIKNFTFGFSNDLEFIPGGFPNPILQLDLAADIPWVLDEKPDVI' A
#
# COMPACT_ATOMS: atom_id res chain seq x y z
N MET A 1 18.61 -7.54 11.31
CA MET A 1 18.46 -7.29 9.86
C MET A 1 16.97 -7.20 9.60
N THR A 2 16.47 -6.08 9.07
CA THR A 2 15.06 -5.92 8.69
C THR A 2 14.89 -6.15 7.18
N ARG A 3 13.67 -6.43 6.75
CA ARG A 3 13.27 -6.50 5.34
C ARG A 3 12.11 -5.54 5.12
N LEU A 4 12.10 -4.91 3.95
CA LEU A 4 10.98 -4.11 3.49
C LEU A 4 9.87 -5.05 3.02
N TYR A 5 8.71 -4.93 3.63
CA TYR A 5 7.46 -5.52 3.15
C TYR A 5 6.54 -4.39 2.70
N SER A 6 5.95 -4.53 1.53
CA SER A 6 4.97 -3.61 0.98
C SER A 6 3.74 -4.36 0.48
N GLY A 7 2.62 -3.67 0.40
CA GLY A 7 1.39 -4.20 -0.14
C GLY A 7 0.38 -3.10 -0.36
N ASN A 8 -0.72 -3.45 -1.02
CA ASN A 8 -1.83 -2.55 -1.25
C ASN A 8 -3.18 -3.23 -1.00
N TYR A 9 -4.21 -2.41 -0.78
CA TYR A 9 -5.58 -2.85 -0.62
C TYR A 9 -6.54 -1.87 -1.30
N HIS A 10 -7.55 -2.41 -1.99
CA HIS A 10 -8.51 -1.62 -2.76
C HIS A 10 -9.77 -1.33 -1.94
N LEU A 11 -10.19 -0.07 -1.96
CA LEU A 11 -11.38 0.46 -1.31
C LEU A 11 -12.31 1.07 -2.36
N VAL A 12 -13.61 1.13 -2.05
CA VAL A 12 -14.58 1.92 -2.83
C VAL A 12 -14.77 3.25 -2.15
N GLY A 13 -14.33 4.33 -2.78
CA GLY A 13 -14.42 5.67 -2.21
C GLY A 13 -13.49 6.69 -2.87
N LYS A 14 -13.46 7.88 -2.28
CA LYS A 14 -12.55 8.96 -2.64
C LYS A 14 -12.04 9.63 -1.37
N VAL A 15 -10.81 10.10 -1.40
CA VAL A 15 -10.27 10.99 -0.36
C VAL A 15 -10.92 12.37 -0.53
N LEU A 16 -11.52 12.89 0.54
CA LEU A 16 -12.15 14.22 0.55
C LEU A 16 -11.17 15.31 1.01
N GLU A 17 -10.23 14.96 1.89
CA GLU A 17 -9.25 15.86 2.49
C GLU A 17 -7.91 15.14 2.65
N GLY A 18 -6.82 15.87 2.48
CA GLY A 18 -5.46 15.33 2.48
C GLY A 18 -4.91 15.07 1.08
N GLU A 19 -3.63 14.73 1.01
CA GLU A 19 -2.91 14.51 -0.25
C GLU A 19 -2.81 13.02 -0.57
N LEU A 20 -3.06 12.67 -1.82
CA LEU A 20 -2.79 11.32 -2.33
C LEU A 20 -1.29 11.16 -2.63
N SER A 21 -0.78 9.97 -2.41
CA SER A 21 0.57 9.55 -2.75
C SER A 21 0.63 8.81 -4.10
N THR A 22 1.82 8.39 -4.45
CA THR A 22 2.20 7.42 -5.48
C THR A 22 3.27 6.51 -4.87
N SER A 23 3.62 5.44 -5.56
CA SER A 23 4.72 4.54 -5.19
C SER A 23 6.09 5.21 -4.99
N SER A 24 6.28 6.47 -5.41
CA SER A 24 7.57 7.17 -5.42
C SER A 24 7.61 8.50 -4.66
N ASN A 25 6.50 8.97 -4.08
CA ASN A 25 6.41 10.34 -3.54
C ASN A 25 6.00 10.43 -2.06
N TRP A 26 6.17 9.35 -1.29
CA TRP A 26 5.78 9.30 0.12
C TRP A 26 6.50 10.38 0.93
N ASN A 27 5.73 11.11 1.73
CA ASN A 27 6.21 12.18 2.60
C ASN A 27 5.24 12.38 3.79
N GLU A 28 5.55 13.34 4.65
CA GLU A 28 4.79 13.60 5.89
C GLU A 28 3.37 14.18 5.66
N THR A 29 3.06 14.71 4.48
CA THR A 29 1.75 15.31 4.16
C THR A 29 0.77 14.32 3.52
N ASN A 30 1.29 13.26 2.87
CA ASN A 30 0.49 12.26 2.16
C ASN A 30 0.56 10.84 2.76
N THR A 31 1.26 10.67 3.88
CA THR A 31 1.29 9.40 4.61
C THR A 31 0.99 9.56 6.09
N THR A 32 0.60 8.46 6.72
CA THR A 32 0.50 8.36 8.17
C THR A 32 1.28 7.14 8.66
N GLN A 33 1.96 7.29 9.80
CA GLN A 33 2.77 6.22 10.38
C GLN A 33 2.11 5.68 11.65
N ILE A 34 1.93 4.36 11.72
CA ILE A 34 1.50 3.65 12.92
C ILE A 34 2.59 2.64 13.28
N LYS A 35 3.37 2.96 14.32
CA LYS A 35 4.57 2.19 14.71
C LYS A 35 5.54 2.06 13.53
N ASN A 36 5.71 0.84 13.01
CA ASN A 36 6.68 0.52 11.98
C ASN A 36 6.05 0.53 10.58
N PHE A 37 4.75 0.77 10.48
CA PHE A 37 4.01 0.77 9.23
C PHE A 37 3.72 2.20 8.81
N THR A 38 4.02 2.49 7.55
CA THR A 38 3.62 3.72 6.89
C THR A 38 2.52 3.38 5.90
N PHE A 39 1.47 4.21 5.90
CA PHE A 39 0.27 4.05 5.08
C PHE A 39 0.07 5.31 4.24
N GLY A 40 -0.42 5.15 3.01
CA GLY A 40 -0.81 6.27 2.16
C GLY A 40 -1.94 5.87 1.22
N PHE A 41 -2.80 6.82 0.88
CA PHE A 41 -3.78 6.61 -0.18
C PHE A 41 -3.17 7.00 -1.52
N SER A 42 -3.19 6.09 -2.49
CA SER A 42 -2.45 6.23 -3.74
C SER A 42 -3.33 6.67 -4.90
N ASN A 43 -2.76 7.46 -5.81
CA ASN A 43 -3.27 7.67 -7.16
C ASN A 43 -2.94 6.48 -8.08
N ASP A 44 -1.96 5.66 -7.71
CA ASP A 44 -1.62 4.45 -8.44
C ASP A 44 -2.69 3.39 -8.17
N LEU A 45 -2.93 2.57 -9.18
CA LEU A 45 -3.94 1.51 -9.17
C LEU A 45 -3.30 0.24 -9.72
N GLU A 46 -2.97 -0.71 -8.84
CA GLU A 46 -2.21 -1.92 -9.15
C GLU A 46 -2.99 -3.17 -8.75
N PHE A 47 -2.94 -4.23 -9.56
CA PHE A 47 -3.57 -5.52 -9.24
C PHE A 47 -5.10 -5.47 -9.02
N ILE A 48 -5.81 -4.51 -9.64
CA ILE A 48 -7.28 -4.41 -9.54
C ILE A 48 -7.95 -5.65 -10.20
N PRO A 49 -8.81 -6.38 -9.48
CA PRO A 49 -9.63 -7.43 -10.07
C PRO A 49 -10.60 -6.91 -11.13
N GLY A 50 -10.85 -7.68 -12.18
CA GLY A 50 -11.87 -7.34 -13.18
C GLY A 50 -13.24 -7.12 -12.54
N GLY A 51 -13.90 -6.00 -12.86
CA GLY A 51 -15.23 -5.66 -12.35
C GLY A 51 -15.26 -5.01 -10.96
N PHE A 52 -14.11 -4.57 -10.43
CA PHE A 52 -14.07 -3.88 -9.14
C PHE A 52 -14.94 -2.59 -9.16
N PRO A 53 -15.76 -2.35 -8.12
CA PRO A 53 -16.69 -1.22 -8.07
C PRO A 53 -15.99 0.15 -8.02
N ASN A 54 -16.59 1.14 -8.69
CA ASN A 54 -16.11 2.52 -8.73
C ASN A 54 -16.81 3.41 -7.68
N PRO A 55 -16.15 4.48 -7.18
CA PRO A 55 -14.76 4.89 -7.46
C PRO A 55 -13.74 4.05 -6.68
N ILE A 56 -12.59 3.76 -7.29
CA ILE A 56 -11.53 2.95 -6.68
C ILE A 56 -10.53 3.86 -5.97
N LEU A 57 -10.17 3.50 -4.74
CA LEU A 57 -9.11 4.10 -3.96
C LEU A 57 -8.14 2.99 -3.51
N GLN A 58 -6.85 3.17 -3.73
CA GLN A 58 -5.83 2.24 -3.26
C GLN A 58 -5.21 2.75 -1.95
N LEU A 59 -5.13 1.86 -0.96
CA LEU A 59 -4.34 2.05 0.26
C LEU A 59 -3.03 1.30 0.07
N ASP A 60 -1.90 2.01 0.10
CA ASP A 60 -0.58 1.41 0.13
C ASP A 60 -0.07 1.34 1.57
N LEU A 61 0.67 0.28 1.87
CA LEU A 61 1.38 0.12 3.14
C LEU A 61 2.79 -0.41 2.93
N ALA A 62 3.72 0.03 3.77
CA ALA A 62 5.06 -0.51 3.82
C ALA A 62 5.64 -0.49 5.24
N ALA A 63 6.48 -1.47 5.55
CA ALA A 63 7.15 -1.58 6.83
C ALA A 63 8.49 -2.32 6.73
N ASP A 64 9.49 -1.81 7.45
CA ASP A 64 10.73 -2.53 7.73
C ASP A 64 10.55 -3.40 8.99
N ILE A 65 10.40 -4.71 8.80
CA ILE A 65 10.16 -5.66 9.90
C ILE A 65 11.22 -6.78 9.93
N PRO A 66 11.52 -7.37 11.10
CA PRO A 66 12.60 -8.35 11.26
C PRO A 66 12.20 -9.77 10.85
N TRP A 67 10.94 -9.98 10.49
CA TRP A 67 10.46 -11.30 10.09
C TRP A 67 11.04 -11.65 8.72
N VAL A 68 11.48 -12.89 8.60
CA VAL A 68 11.91 -13.49 7.33
C VAL A 68 10.93 -14.61 7.06
N LEU A 69 10.27 -14.57 5.91
CA LEU A 69 9.38 -15.64 5.48
C LEU A 69 10.22 -16.77 4.87
N ASP A 70 9.92 -18.00 5.26
CA ASP A 70 10.57 -19.21 4.73
C ASP A 70 9.49 -20.03 4.00
N GLU A 71 9.37 -19.80 2.69
CA GLU A 71 8.62 -20.68 1.79
C GLU A 71 9.44 -20.89 0.52
N LYS A 72 9.44 -22.14 0.03
CA LYS A 72 9.86 -22.40 -1.36
C LYS A 72 8.68 -21.99 -2.23
N PRO A 73 8.83 -21.02 -3.15
CA PRO A 73 7.75 -20.72 -4.08
C PRO A 73 7.40 -22.01 -4.82
N ASP A 74 6.10 -22.33 -4.90
CA ASP A 74 5.64 -23.35 -5.84
C ASP A 74 6.18 -22.98 -7.22
N VAL A 75 6.82 -23.94 -7.89
CA VAL A 75 7.25 -23.75 -9.27
C VAL A 75 5.98 -23.62 -10.10
N ILE A 76 5.65 -22.38 -10.48
CA ILE A 76 4.55 -22.07 -11.42
C ILE A 76 4.88 -22.66 -12.78
#